data_AF-A0A923L762-F1
#
_entry.id   AF-A0A923L762-F1
#
_cell.length_a   1.000
_cell.length_b   1.000
_cell.length_c   1.000
_cell.angle_alpha   90.00
_cell.angle_beta   90.00
_cell.angle_gamma   90.00
#
_symmetry.space_group_name_H-M   'P 1'
#
loop_
_entity.id
_entity.type
_entity.pdbx_description
1 polymer ?
#
loop_
_entity_poly.entity_id
_entity_poly.type
_entity_poly.pdbx_seq_one_letter_code
_entity_poly.pdbx_strand_id
1 'polypeptide(L)'
;MKNLLRVFMMVLIIGLTACQSNQADGIYFEDYQLEKVIRAEINKDSGDILQEDIQSITDLDVSNERIKSLEGIENLDSVTKLNLQNNNIEDLSPLMEMASLEEVSIGGNPYDDADVKSLQDKNITVITKVEVEVRGEPDGPGGYLWKVEHGDTTVYLQGTIHTVTEDFFPLNRKIEEAYAKADVIVPEVDLNNISMFEMQAIYMEYAQYEDGSSIQDHLSTDLYKELDRVYTELGYSIDMFDQFKPWFQSNLIQNLIMEELNFTDGVDLYFLNRAEQDQKEIVALETAEDQLSIFANLSEEFQVQMLEESLIEIEELNEQMLELLTLYKEGDGDKLLDYLTVEQETSAEEQAYMEALNDNRNYKMADKIATFLEEDSGDTYFVIVGTLHLLQEPHIRSLLEEKGYIVEQIL
;
A
#
# COMPACT_ATOMS: atom_id res chain seq x y z
N MET A 1 -18.88 -39.87 26.29
CA MET A 1 -19.25 -39.82 27.73
C MET A 1 -19.04 -38.38 28.17
N LYS A 2 -20.10 -37.56 28.26
CA LYS A 2 -20.93 -37.33 29.46
C LYS A 2 -20.16 -36.68 30.63
N ASN A 3 -20.53 -35.42 30.92
CA ASN A 3 -20.61 -34.80 32.26
C ASN A 3 -19.24 -34.47 32.93
N LEU A 4 -19.02 -33.50 33.83
CA LEU A 4 -19.78 -32.35 34.41
C LEU A 4 -18.70 -31.40 35.07
N LEU A 5 -18.90 -30.23 35.69
CA LEU A 5 -20.04 -29.42 36.16
C LEU A 5 -19.64 -27.91 36.18
N ARG A 6 -20.56 -27.00 36.55
CA ARG A 6 -20.35 -25.56 36.79
C ARG A 6 -20.15 -25.23 38.30
N VAL A 7 -19.39 -24.17 38.59
CA VAL A 7 -19.63 -23.10 39.60
C VAL A 7 -20.08 -23.47 41.03
N PHE A 8 -19.32 -23.02 42.05
CA PHE A 8 -19.76 -22.46 43.36
C PHE A 8 -18.46 -21.99 44.12
N MET A 9 -18.20 -20.70 44.37
CA MET A 9 -18.74 -19.78 45.41
C MET A 9 -18.05 -19.85 46.79
N MET A 10 -17.81 -18.65 47.37
CA MET A 10 -17.56 -18.28 48.79
C MET A 10 -16.12 -18.08 49.32
N VAL A 11 -15.96 -16.94 50.00
CA VAL A 11 -14.76 -16.41 50.69
C VAL A 11 -14.77 -16.79 52.18
N LEU A 12 -13.63 -17.19 52.77
CA LEU A 12 -13.35 -16.99 54.21
C LEU A 12 -11.85 -17.06 54.63
N ILE A 13 -11.18 -15.91 54.59
CA ILE A 13 -10.36 -15.29 55.68
C ILE A 13 -9.39 -16.15 56.56
N ILE A 14 -8.11 -15.76 56.47
CA ILE A 14 -6.97 -15.82 57.43
C ILE A 14 -6.24 -17.16 57.72
N GLY A 15 -4.97 -17.16 57.32
CA GLY A 15 -3.86 -17.87 57.96
C GLY A 15 -2.54 -17.15 57.64
N LEU A 16 -1.97 -16.41 58.60
CA LEU A 16 -0.74 -15.62 58.42
C LEU A 16 0.51 -16.51 58.33
N THR A 17 1.21 -16.46 57.19
CA THR A 17 2.65 -16.68 57.12
C THR A 17 3.26 -15.62 56.23
N ALA A 18 4.08 -14.73 56.82
CA ALA A 18 4.79 -13.70 56.09
C ALA A 18 5.97 -14.31 55.33
N CYS A 19 5.83 -14.45 54.02
CA CYS A 19 6.94 -14.28 53.09
C CYS A 19 6.80 -12.89 52.49
N GLN A 20 7.67 -11.96 52.87
CA GLN A 20 7.91 -10.78 52.04
C GLN A 20 8.75 -11.25 50.85
N SER A 21 8.08 -11.63 49.76
CA SER A 21 8.65 -11.37 48.45
C SER A 21 8.58 -9.86 48.23
N ASN A 22 9.73 -9.22 48.00
CA ASN A 22 9.72 -8.01 47.19
C ASN A 22 9.33 -8.47 45.79
N GLN A 23 8.04 -8.50 45.53
CA GLN A 23 7.53 -8.47 44.17
C GLN A 23 7.81 -7.04 43.70
N ALA A 24 8.60 -6.90 42.63
CA ALA A 24 8.61 -5.62 41.94
C ALA A 24 7.21 -5.49 41.33
N ASP A 25 6.52 -4.38 41.64
CA ASP A 25 5.21 -4.13 41.05
C ASP A 25 5.43 -3.91 39.55
N GLY A 26 4.95 -4.86 38.74
CA GLY A 26 5.09 -4.83 37.30
C GLY A 26 4.27 -3.68 36.71
N ILE A 27 4.87 -2.96 35.77
CA ILE A 27 4.21 -1.91 34.99
C ILE A 27 3.17 -2.57 34.09
N TYR A 28 1.99 -1.96 34.05
CA TYR A 28 0.85 -2.42 33.27
C TYR A 28 0.46 -1.33 32.28
N PHE A 29 0.23 -1.74 31.04
CA PHE A 29 -0.35 -0.91 29.99
C PHE A 29 -1.73 -1.46 29.66
N GLU A 30 -2.77 -0.62 29.59
CA GLU A 30 -4.12 -1.11 29.32
C GLU A 30 -4.26 -1.64 27.89
N ASP A 31 -3.63 -0.95 26.93
CA ASP A 31 -3.67 -1.33 25.53
C ASP A 31 -2.58 -2.37 25.18
N TYR A 32 -3.02 -3.51 24.66
CA TYR A 32 -2.14 -4.59 24.22
C TYR A 32 -1.20 -4.18 23.08
N GLN A 33 -1.59 -3.26 22.18
CA GLN A 33 -0.72 -2.80 21.12
C GLN A 33 0.41 -1.93 21.69
N LEU A 34 0.09 -1.04 22.63
CA LEU A 34 1.10 -0.25 23.35
C LEU A 34 2.07 -1.16 24.14
N GLU A 35 1.55 -2.15 24.87
CA GLU A 35 2.39 -3.14 25.56
C GLU A 35 3.30 -3.91 24.58
N LYS A 36 2.75 -4.34 23.43
CA LYS A 36 3.48 -5.08 22.39
C LYS A 36 4.67 -4.28 21.84
N VAL A 37 4.49 -3.00 21.51
CA VAL A 37 5.58 -2.16 20.97
C VAL A 37 6.64 -1.92 22.03
N ILE A 38 6.23 -1.58 23.26
CA ILE A 38 7.16 -1.38 24.37
C ILE A 38 7.98 -2.65 24.64
N ARG A 39 7.35 -3.84 24.56
CA ARG A 39 8.05 -5.15 24.67
C ARG A 39 9.05 -5.38 23.55
N ALA A 40 8.77 -4.95 22.33
CA ALA A 40 9.71 -5.05 21.22
C ALA A 40 10.94 -4.14 21.47
N GLU A 41 10.70 -2.88 21.86
CA GLU A 41 11.75 -1.90 22.17
C GLU A 41 12.71 -2.40 23.26
N ILE A 42 12.18 -2.89 24.39
CA ILE A 42 13.00 -3.47 25.49
C ILE A 42 13.48 -4.90 25.21
N ASN A 43 13.17 -5.49 24.05
CA ASN A 43 13.49 -6.87 23.66
C ASN A 43 13.03 -7.93 24.70
N LYS A 44 11.77 -7.85 25.16
CA LYS A 44 11.23 -8.67 26.27
C LYS A 44 9.81 -9.22 26.00
N ASP A 45 9.77 -10.34 25.28
CA ASP A 45 8.54 -11.03 24.85
C ASP A 45 7.59 -11.46 25.99
N SER A 46 8.07 -11.60 27.23
CA SER A 46 7.25 -12.12 28.34
C SER A 46 7.75 -11.74 29.73
N GLY A 47 6.87 -11.90 30.73
CA GLY A 47 7.12 -11.53 32.12
C GLY A 47 6.81 -10.07 32.41
N ASP A 48 6.89 -9.72 33.69
CA ASP A 48 6.59 -8.38 34.20
C ASP A 48 7.55 -7.35 33.59
N ILE A 49 7.02 -6.22 33.11
CA ILE A 49 7.81 -5.06 32.70
C ILE A 49 8.14 -4.27 33.96
N LEU A 50 9.40 -3.90 34.14
CA LEU A 50 9.94 -3.23 35.32
C LEU A 50 10.54 -1.88 34.92
N GLN A 51 10.63 -0.93 35.86
CA GLN A 51 11.24 0.39 35.61
C GLN A 51 12.65 0.28 35.03
N GLU A 52 13.40 -0.75 35.42
CA GLU A 52 14.77 -0.98 34.92
C GLU A 52 14.85 -1.42 33.46
N ASP A 53 13.76 -1.97 32.89
CA ASP A 53 13.68 -2.32 31.47
C ASP A 53 13.41 -1.08 30.60
N ILE A 54 12.52 -0.18 31.04
CA ILE A 54 12.03 0.96 30.25
C ILE A 54 12.83 2.26 30.43
N GLN A 55 13.63 2.39 31.50
CA GLN A 55 14.40 3.61 31.82
C GLN A 55 15.37 4.09 30.73
N SER A 56 15.71 3.25 29.74
CA SER A 56 16.59 3.60 28.62
C SER A 56 15.87 4.19 27.41
N ILE A 57 14.53 4.13 27.36
CA ILE A 57 13.74 4.66 26.25
C ILE A 57 13.66 6.19 26.40
N THR A 58 14.25 6.94 25.47
CA THR A 58 14.21 8.42 25.42
C THR A 58 13.35 8.94 24.27
N ASP A 59 13.34 8.20 23.17
CA ASP A 59 12.63 8.52 21.94
C ASP A 59 11.83 7.26 21.60
N LEU A 60 10.51 7.38 21.52
CA LEU A 60 9.61 6.24 21.30
C LEU A 60 8.67 6.53 20.13
N ASP A 61 8.70 5.66 19.12
CA ASP A 61 7.71 5.65 18.05
C ASP A 61 6.72 4.49 18.27
N VAL A 62 5.45 4.83 18.42
CA VAL A 62 4.31 3.91 18.51
C VAL A 62 3.21 4.34 17.51
N SER A 63 3.59 5.03 16.43
CA SER A 63 2.66 5.46 15.40
C SER A 63 2.11 4.29 14.58
N ASN A 64 0.90 4.42 14.06
CA ASN A 64 0.23 3.43 13.20
C ASN A 64 -0.09 2.06 13.87
N GLU A 65 0.11 1.92 15.19
CA GLU A 65 -0.05 0.66 15.93
C GLU A 65 -1.50 0.37 16.40
N ARG A 66 -2.46 1.21 16.00
CA ARG A 66 -3.91 1.08 16.30
C ARG A 66 -4.24 1.15 17.80
N ILE A 67 -3.40 1.83 18.57
CA ILE A 67 -3.54 2.07 20.01
C ILE A 67 -4.79 2.90 20.29
N LYS A 68 -5.47 2.60 21.39
CA LYS A 68 -6.69 3.29 21.85
C LYS A 68 -6.57 3.89 23.24
N SER A 69 -5.87 3.20 24.14
CA SER A 69 -5.61 3.69 25.51
C SER A 69 -4.12 3.98 25.70
N LEU A 70 -3.85 5.09 26.37
CA LEU A 70 -2.52 5.48 26.82
C LEU A 70 -2.26 5.14 28.31
N GLU A 71 -3.23 4.56 29.02
CA GLU A 71 -3.08 4.20 30.43
C GLU A 71 -1.88 3.26 30.63
N GLY A 72 -0.93 3.70 31.48
CA GLY A 72 0.35 3.05 31.72
C GLY A 72 1.54 3.77 31.08
N ILE A 73 1.34 4.61 30.06
CA ILE A 73 2.42 5.33 29.36
C ILE A 73 3.15 6.32 30.28
N GLU A 74 2.47 6.82 31.31
CA GLU A 74 3.02 7.74 32.31
C GLU A 74 4.21 7.17 33.10
N ASN A 75 4.38 5.84 33.10
CA ASN A 75 5.52 5.17 33.73
C ASN A 75 6.82 5.32 32.92
N LEU A 76 6.76 5.78 31.66
CA LEU A 76 7.92 6.00 30.77
C LEU A 76 8.68 7.29 31.12
N ASP A 77 9.17 7.39 32.36
CA ASP A 77 9.82 8.58 32.96
C ASP A 77 10.93 9.22 32.11
N SER A 78 11.64 8.42 31.30
CA SER A 78 12.80 8.85 30.50
C SER A 78 12.43 9.38 29.11
N VAL A 79 11.19 9.19 28.64
CA VAL A 79 10.80 9.57 27.28
C VAL A 79 10.67 11.08 27.16
N THR A 80 11.48 11.66 26.27
CA THR A 80 11.49 13.07 25.88
C THR A 80 10.75 13.31 24.57
N LYS A 81 10.75 12.34 23.66
CA LYS A 81 10.08 12.41 22.35
C LYS A 81 9.16 11.21 22.16
N LEU A 82 7.92 11.46 21.78
CA LEU A 82 6.91 10.41 21.62
C LEU A 82 6.11 10.62 20.33
N ASN A 83 6.19 9.67 19.40
CA ASN A 83 5.34 9.66 18.21
C ASN A 83 4.13 8.74 18.44
N LEU A 84 2.94 9.33 18.53
CA LEU A 84 1.65 8.67 18.70
C LEU A 84 0.79 8.70 17.41
N GLN A 85 1.34 9.14 16.28
CA GLN A 85 0.55 9.44 15.09
C GLN A 85 -0.30 8.26 14.58
N ASN A 86 -1.42 8.58 13.94
CA ASN A 86 -2.27 7.62 13.21
C ASN A 86 -2.72 6.41 14.06
N ASN A 87 -3.04 6.68 15.32
CA ASN A 87 -3.68 5.73 16.23
C ASN A 87 -5.16 6.10 16.39
N ASN A 88 -5.85 5.50 17.37
CA ASN A 88 -7.25 5.80 17.71
C ASN A 88 -7.33 6.31 19.17
N ILE A 89 -6.46 7.24 19.54
CA ILE A 89 -6.37 7.79 20.90
C ILE A 89 -7.33 8.98 21.05
N GLU A 90 -8.28 8.87 21.97
CA GLU A 90 -9.23 9.95 22.31
C GLU A 90 -8.79 10.75 23.54
N ASP A 91 -8.14 10.11 24.52
CA ASP A 91 -7.73 10.70 25.81
C ASP A 91 -6.21 10.84 25.87
N LEU A 92 -5.72 12.08 26.00
CA LEU A 92 -4.28 12.39 26.12
C LEU A 92 -3.86 12.69 27.56
N SER A 93 -4.75 12.55 28.54
CA SER A 93 -4.47 12.89 29.94
C SER A 93 -3.33 12.07 30.60
N PRO A 94 -3.02 10.81 30.24
CA PRO A 94 -1.85 10.10 30.78
C PRO A 94 -0.51 10.82 30.46
N LEU A 95 -0.42 11.51 29.32
CA LEU A 95 0.76 12.30 28.93
C LEU A 95 1.02 13.49 29.88
N MET A 96 0.02 13.90 30.68
CA MET A 96 0.16 14.95 31.69
C MET A 96 1.04 14.53 32.87
N GLU A 97 1.20 13.23 33.13
CA GLU A 97 2.01 12.74 34.25
C GLU A 97 3.45 12.38 33.83
N MET A 98 3.73 12.29 32.52
CA MET A 98 5.08 12.10 32.00
C MET A 98 6.00 13.28 32.38
N ALA A 99 7.07 12.97 33.11
CA ALA A 99 7.94 13.98 33.74
C ALA A 99 8.97 14.61 32.78
N SER A 100 9.43 13.85 31.79
CA SER A 100 10.50 14.26 30.86
C SER A 100 10.01 14.58 29.44
N LEU A 101 8.72 14.44 29.14
CA LEU A 101 8.17 14.64 27.81
C LEU A 101 8.35 16.09 27.36
N GLU A 102 9.08 16.32 26.26
CA GLU A 102 9.35 17.62 25.66
C GLU A 102 8.58 17.82 24.33
N GLU A 103 8.36 16.73 23.59
CA GLU A 103 7.79 16.74 22.24
C GLU A 103 6.88 15.51 22.03
N VAL A 104 5.66 15.72 21.52
CA VAL A 104 4.74 14.64 21.17
C VAL A 104 4.02 14.90 19.86
N SER A 105 4.07 13.93 18.95
CA SER A 105 3.33 13.96 17.68
C SER A 105 2.04 13.15 17.80
N ILE A 106 0.90 13.80 17.64
CA ILE A 106 -0.44 13.20 17.86
C ILE A 106 -1.32 13.22 16.61
N GLY A 107 -0.82 13.75 15.49
CA GLY A 107 -1.58 13.83 14.23
C GLY A 107 -2.24 12.51 13.82
N GLY A 108 -3.43 12.59 13.22
CA GLY A 108 -4.21 11.42 12.82
C GLY A 108 -4.95 10.69 13.95
N ASN A 109 -5.05 11.27 15.15
CA ASN A 109 -5.85 10.75 16.26
C ASN A 109 -7.11 11.62 16.53
N PRO A 110 -8.20 11.04 17.09
CA PRO A 110 -9.47 11.74 17.37
C PRO A 110 -9.51 12.58 18.68
N TYR A 111 -8.36 13.06 19.19
CA TYR A 111 -8.20 13.71 20.50
C TYR A 111 -9.05 14.98 20.73
N ASP A 112 -9.23 15.37 22.02
CA ASP A 112 -9.81 16.67 22.41
C ASP A 112 -8.77 17.80 22.37
N ASP A 113 -9.09 18.91 21.69
CA ASP A 113 -8.31 20.17 21.68
C ASP A 113 -7.99 20.70 23.10
N ALA A 114 -8.83 20.39 24.08
CA ALA A 114 -8.63 20.77 25.48
C ALA A 114 -7.38 20.10 26.08
N ASP A 115 -7.08 18.86 25.71
CA ASP A 115 -5.90 18.14 26.19
C ASP A 115 -4.64 18.65 25.49
N VAL A 116 -4.70 18.88 24.17
CA VAL A 116 -3.61 19.51 23.39
C VAL A 116 -3.17 20.81 24.03
N LYS A 117 -4.13 21.67 24.38
CA LYS A 117 -3.85 22.92 25.07
C LYS A 117 -3.23 22.69 26.45
N SER A 118 -3.67 21.67 27.18
CA SER A 118 -3.20 21.39 28.53
C SER A 118 -1.76 20.84 28.54
N LEU A 119 -1.36 20.10 27.50
CA LEU A 119 0.03 19.73 27.22
C LEU A 119 0.89 20.96 26.87
N GLN A 120 0.39 21.85 26.01
CA GLN A 120 1.07 23.10 25.66
C GLN A 120 1.26 24.02 26.87
N ASP A 121 0.27 24.09 27.79
CA ASP A 121 0.38 24.83 29.05
C ASP A 121 1.47 24.25 30.01
N LYS A 122 1.89 22.98 29.82
CA LYS A 122 3.08 22.39 30.45
C LYS A 122 4.41 22.70 29.74
N ASN A 123 4.39 23.40 28.60
CA ASN A 123 5.49 23.62 27.66
C ASN A 123 5.91 22.37 26.85
N ILE A 124 5.01 21.40 26.68
CA ILE A 124 5.22 20.27 25.76
C ILE A 124 4.95 20.76 24.33
N THR A 125 5.86 20.47 23.41
CA THR A 125 5.65 20.74 21.98
C THR A 125 4.70 19.68 21.42
N VAL A 126 3.48 20.08 21.06
CA VAL A 126 2.48 19.16 20.50
C VAL A 126 2.36 19.37 19.00
N ILE A 127 2.67 18.32 18.23
CA ILE A 127 2.63 18.31 16.77
C ILE A 127 1.31 17.63 16.34
N THR A 128 0.38 18.44 15.83
CA THR A 128 -0.99 18.01 15.47
C THR A 128 -1.17 17.68 13.99
N LYS A 129 -0.25 18.14 13.11
CA LYS A 129 -0.17 17.65 11.72
C LYS A 129 0.45 16.25 11.74
N VAL A 130 0.03 15.37 10.84
CA VAL A 130 0.74 14.12 10.56
C VAL A 130 2.09 14.47 9.95
N GLU A 131 3.18 14.25 10.69
CA GLU A 131 4.53 14.28 10.11
C GLU A 131 4.74 12.99 9.32
N VAL A 132 5.00 13.11 8.02
CA VAL A 132 5.21 11.95 7.15
C VAL A 132 6.70 11.66 7.06
N GLU A 133 7.07 10.45 7.46
CA GLU A 133 8.46 9.99 7.47
C GLU A 133 9.01 9.86 6.04
N VAL A 134 10.18 10.45 5.79
CA VAL A 134 10.92 10.32 4.53
C VAL A 134 11.87 9.13 4.65
N ARG A 135 11.48 7.98 4.09
CA ARG A 135 12.18 6.69 4.28
C ARG A 135 13.30 6.41 3.28
N GLY A 136 13.56 7.34 2.36
CA GLY A 136 14.33 7.08 1.13
C GLY A 136 15.84 7.29 1.19
N GLU A 137 16.55 6.57 0.34
CA GLU A 137 18.00 6.71 0.15
C GLU A 137 18.33 7.92 -0.77
N PRO A 138 19.35 8.74 -0.46
CA PRO A 138 19.68 9.91 -1.28
C PRO A 138 20.06 9.58 -2.73
N ASP A 139 20.82 8.49 -2.93
CA ASP A 139 21.50 8.15 -4.20
C ASP A 139 21.07 6.78 -4.77
N GLY A 140 20.00 6.16 -4.26
CA GLY A 140 19.41 4.88 -4.70
C GLY A 140 17.92 4.81 -4.33
N PRO A 141 17.13 3.82 -4.78
CA PRO A 141 17.40 2.75 -5.72
C PRO A 141 16.97 3.10 -7.15
N GLY A 142 16.65 4.37 -7.47
CA GLY A 142 16.14 4.80 -8.77
C GLY A 142 14.63 5.05 -8.82
N GLY A 143 14.03 4.87 -10.00
CA GLY A 143 12.64 5.18 -10.31
C GLY A 143 12.44 6.49 -11.09
N TYR A 144 11.18 6.81 -11.40
CA TYR A 144 10.81 7.87 -12.34
C TYR A 144 9.94 8.94 -11.69
N LEU A 145 10.40 10.20 -11.64
CA LEU A 145 9.68 11.30 -11.00
C LEU A 145 9.76 12.59 -11.81
N TRP A 146 8.60 13.16 -12.14
CA TRP A 146 8.46 14.50 -12.71
C TRP A 146 7.67 15.43 -11.79
N LYS A 147 7.76 16.73 -12.06
CA LYS A 147 7.04 17.80 -11.37
C LYS A 147 6.43 18.77 -12.38
N VAL A 148 5.22 19.22 -12.07
CA VAL A 148 4.50 20.27 -12.78
C VAL A 148 4.07 21.32 -11.75
N GLU A 149 4.30 22.60 -12.04
CA GLU A 149 3.86 23.71 -11.19
C GLU A 149 2.91 24.62 -11.97
N HIS A 150 1.79 24.99 -11.36
CA HIS A 150 0.88 26.01 -11.89
C HIS A 150 0.30 26.83 -10.73
N GLY A 151 0.48 28.15 -10.77
CA GLY A 151 0.09 29.03 -9.67
C GLY A 151 0.84 28.68 -8.39
N ASP A 152 0.09 28.41 -7.31
CA ASP A 152 0.63 27.88 -6.04
C ASP A 152 0.51 26.34 -5.96
N THR A 153 -0.16 25.68 -6.92
CA THR A 153 -0.34 24.21 -6.97
C THR A 153 0.87 23.47 -7.56
N THR A 154 1.20 22.32 -6.95
CA THR A 154 2.26 21.41 -7.43
C THR A 154 1.67 20.02 -7.71
N VAL A 155 2.00 19.43 -8.87
CA VAL A 155 1.72 18.02 -9.17
C VAL A 155 3.04 17.28 -9.38
N TYR A 156 3.26 16.23 -8.59
CA TYR A 156 4.29 15.24 -8.84
C TYR A 156 3.72 14.06 -9.63
N LEU A 157 4.44 13.60 -10.66
CA LEU A 157 4.10 12.42 -11.45
C LEU A 157 5.14 11.34 -11.15
N GLN A 158 4.75 10.31 -10.41
CA GLN A 158 5.57 9.15 -10.06
C GLN A 158 5.21 7.97 -10.96
N GLY A 159 6.20 7.47 -11.71
CA GLY A 159 6.08 6.20 -12.43
C GLY A 159 6.20 5.03 -11.48
N THR A 160 5.31 4.05 -11.57
CA THR A 160 5.29 2.87 -10.69
C THR A 160 5.59 1.57 -11.44
N ILE A 161 5.85 0.52 -10.67
CA ILE A 161 5.86 -0.88 -11.08
C ILE A 161 5.03 -1.65 -10.05
N HIS A 162 4.10 -2.50 -10.53
CA HIS A 162 3.01 -3.08 -9.73
C HIS A 162 3.41 -4.26 -8.84
N THR A 163 4.60 -4.83 -9.04
CA THR A 163 5.09 -5.97 -8.28
C THR A 163 6.60 -5.91 -8.16
N VAL A 164 7.16 -6.28 -7.00
CA VAL A 164 8.58 -6.12 -6.64
C VAL A 164 9.08 -7.26 -5.74
N THR A 165 10.38 -7.33 -5.47
CA THR A 165 10.95 -8.24 -4.45
C THR A 165 10.82 -7.69 -3.03
N GLU A 166 10.85 -8.56 -2.00
CA GLU A 166 10.79 -8.14 -0.58
C GLU A 166 11.87 -7.10 -0.20
N ASP A 167 13.04 -7.15 -0.84
CA ASP A 167 14.19 -6.27 -0.62
C ASP A 167 14.23 -5.05 -1.56
N PHE A 168 13.11 -4.74 -2.23
CA PHE A 168 13.08 -3.67 -3.23
C PHE A 168 13.18 -2.26 -2.64
N PHE A 169 12.56 -2.04 -1.49
CA PHE A 169 12.49 -0.78 -0.76
C PHE A 169 13.70 -0.57 0.17
N PRO A 170 14.07 0.67 0.54
CA PRO A 170 13.35 1.95 0.33
C PRO A 170 13.54 2.55 -1.07
N LEU A 171 12.66 3.49 -1.44
CA LEU A 171 12.74 4.25 -2.70
C LEU A 171 13.68 5.46 -2.62
N ASN A 172 13.84 6.19 -3.74
CA ASN A 172 14.73 7.34 -3.78
C ASN A 172 14.16 8.47 -2.93
N ARG A 173 15.04 9.10 -2.15
CA ARG A 173 14.69 10.17 -1.21
C ARG A 173 13.88 11.30 -1.87
N LYS A 174 14.10 11.63 -3.15
CA LYS A 174 13.29 12.65 -3.84
C LYS A 174 11.82 12.26 -4.00
N ILE A 175 11.55 10.97 -4.23
CA ILE A 175 10.19 10.41 -4.34
C ILE A 175 9.52 10.46 -2.97
N GLU A 176 10.23 9.99 -1.95
CA GLU A 176 9.78 10.02 -0.55
C GLU A 176 9.51 11.44 -0.04
N GLU A 177 10.38 12.40 -0.39
CA GLU A 177 10.17 13.82 -0.08
C GLU A 177 9.08 14.49 -0.93
N ALA A 178 8.67 13.91 -2.06
CA ALA A 178 7.52 14.38 -2.83
C ALA A 178 6.21 13.86 -2.22
N TYR A 179 6.14 12.56 -1.93
CA TYR A 179 5.03 11.93 -1.20
C TYR A 179 4.80 12.59 0.18
N ALA A 180 5.87 12.85 0.95
CA ALA A 180 5.74 13.47 2.27
C ALA A 180 5.18 14.91 2.21
N LYS A 181 5.47 15.66 1.15
CA LYS A 181 4.93 17.01 0.92
C LYS A 181 3.49 17.02 0.40
N ALA A 182 3.04 15.92 -0.21
CA ALA A 182 1.74 15.84 -0.82
C ALA A 182 0.59 15.94 0.20
N ASP A 183 -0.41 16.74 -0.13
CA ASP A 183 -1.66 16.84 0.61
C ASP A 183 -2.67 15.81 0.07
N VAL A 184 -2.62 15.52 -1.24
CA VAL A 184 -3.50 14.56 -1.94
C VAL A 184 -2.67 13.51 -2.69
N ILE A 185 -3.03 12.23 -2.54
CA ILE A 185 -2.47 11.09 -3.28
C ILE A 185 -3.45 10.69 -4.39
N VAL A 186 -2.93 10.50 -5.59
CA VAL A 186 -3.74 10.34 -6.81
C VAL A 186 -3.33 9.05 -7.53
N PRO A 187 -3.87 7.88 -7.12
CA PRO A 187 -3.61 6.61 -7.81
C PRO A 187 -4.38 6.52 -9.13
N GLU A 188 -4.03 5.56 -9.98
CA GLU A 188 -4.91 5.14 -11.08
C GLU A 188 -6.27 4.67 -10.54
N VAL A 189 -6.24 3.72 -9.61
CA VAL A 189 -7.42 3.17 -8.93
C VAL A 189 -7.14 3.11 -7.43
N ASP A 190 -8.09 3.56 -6.62
CA ASP A 190 -8.08 3.40 -5.17
C ASP A 190 -8.63 2.00 -4.85
N LEU A 191 -7.73 1.01 -4.76
CA LEU A 191 -8.08 -0.39 -4.50
C LEU A 191 -8.49 -0.64 -3.04
N ASN A 192 -8.05 0.20 -2.09
CA ASN A 192 -8.30 -0.01 -0.67
C ASN A 192 -9.74 0.39 -0.28
N ASN A 193 -10.35 1.30 -1.04
CA ASN A 193 -11.73 1.77 -0.87
C ASN A 193 -12.77 0.98 -1.69
N ILE A 194 -12.44 -0.21 -2.20
CA ILE A 194 -13.39 -1.11 -2.88
C ILE A 194 -13.75 -2.26 -1.94
N SER A 195 -15.05 -2.44 -1.65
CA SER A 195 -15.46 -3.56 -0.80
C SER A 195 -15.35 -4.89 -1.54
N MET A 196 -15.12 -5.98 -0.79
CA MET A 196 -15.15 -7.35 -1.34
C MET A 196 -16.45 -7.67 -2.09
N PHE A 197 -17.58 -7.04 -1.73
CA PHE A 197 -18.86 -7.23 -2.41
C PHE A 197 -18.90 -6.53 -3.77
N GLU A 198 -18.37 -5.31 -3.87
CA GLU A 198 -18.27 -4.57 -5.13
C GLU A 198 -17.29 -5.25 -6.09
N MET A 199 -16.11 -5.65 -5.59
CA MET A 199 -15.14 -6.41 -6.38
C MET A 199 -15.70 -7.75 -6.87
N GLN A 200 -16.45 -8.47 -6.02
CA GLN A 200 -17.13 -9.70 -6.42
C GLN A 200 -18.20 -9.45 -7.50
N ALA A 201 -18.97 -8.35 -7.39
CA ALA A 201 -19.97 -8.01 -8.40
C ALA A 201 -19.32 -7.69 -9.76
N ILE A 202 -18.21 -6.94 -9.78
CA ILE A 202 -17.44 -6.64 -10.99
C ILE A 202 -16.94 -7.95 -11.64
N TYR A 203 -16.35 -8.88 -10.88
CA TYR A 203 -15.92 -10.16 -11.44
C TYR A 203 -17.07 -11.04 -11.94
N MET A 204 -18.25 -11.00 -11.31
CA MET A 204 -19.41 -11.74 -11.81
C MET A 204 -19.93 -11.21 -13.15
N GLU A 205 -19.92 -9.89 -13.36
CA GLU A 205 -20.35 -9.26 -14.62
C GLU A 205 -19.29 -9.46 -15.73
N TYR A 206 -18.03 -9.09 -15.47
CA TYR A 206 -17.01 -8.98 -16.52
C TYR A 206 -16.24 -10.29 -16.73
N ALA A 207 -15.94 -11.04 -15.68
CA ALA A 207 -15.03 -12.18 -15.75
C ALA A 207 -15.70 -13.55 -15.92
N GLN A 208 -16.98 -13.72 -15.54
CA GLN A 208 -17.67 -15.02 -15.62
C GLN A 208 -18.50 -15.22 -16.90
N TYR A 209 -18.72 -16.48 -17.28
CA TYR A 209 -19.66 -16.86 -18.35
C TYR A 209 -21.12 -16.81 -17.87
N GLU A 210 -21.99 -16.13 -18.63
CA GLU A 210 -23.41 -15.97 -18.29
C GLU A 210 -24.33 -17.08 -18.84
N ASP A 211 -23.93 -17.75 -19.91
CA ASP A 211 -24.72 -18.78 -20.60
C ASP A 211 -24.56 -20.19 -20.00
N GLY A 212 -23.61 -20.34 -19.08
CA GLY A 212 -23.30 -21.58 -18.37
C GLY A 212 -22.33 -22.50 -19.11
N SER A 213 -21.58 -21.99 -20.10
CA SER A 213 -20.36 -22.65 -20.57
C SER A 213 -19.26 -22.62 -19.50
N SER A 214 -18.19 -23.39 -19.72
CA SER A 214 -16.94 -23.23 -18.98
C SER A 214 -15.77 -22.97 -19.93
N ILE A 215 -14.63 -22.57 -19.36
CA ILE A 215 -13.38 -22.34 -20.10
C ILE A 215 -12.99 -23.52 -21.01
N GLN A 216 -13.39 -24.76 -20.67
CA GLN A 216 -13.17 -25.94 -21.51
C GLN A 216 -13.91 -25.88 -22.87
N ASP A 217 -15.08 -25.23 -22.93
CA ASP A 217 -15.86 -25.11 -24.17
C ASP A 217 -15.26 -24.08 -25.14
N HIS A 218 -14.42 -23.16 -24.64
CA HIS A 218 -13.86 -22.04 -25.38
C HIS A 218 -12.38 -22.24 -25.79
N LEU A 219 -11.65 -23.14 -25.13
CA LEU A 219 -10.23 -23.42 -25.44
C LEU A 219 -10.04 -24.62 -26.37
N SER A 220 -8.89 -24.65 -27.05
CA SER A 220 -8.46 -25.86 -27.75
C SER A 220 -8.14 -26.98 -26.75
N THR A 221 -8.31 -28.25 -27.15
CA THR A 221 -8.03 -29.41 -26.30
C THR A 221 -6.59 -29.49 -25.81
N ASP A 222 -5.64 -28.87 -26.51
CA ASP A 222 -4.24 -28.86 -26.10
C ASP A 222 -3.94 -27.66 -25.20
N LEU A 223 -4.49 -26.47 -25.49
CA LEU A 223 -4.40 -25.30 -24.61
C LEU A 223 -5.06 -25.54 -23.24
N TYR A 224 -6.22 -26.20 -23.19
CA TYR A 224 -6.88 -26.55 -21.92
C TYR A 224 -6.00 -27.46 -21.04
N LYS A 225 -5.22 -28.37 -21.62
CA LYS A 225 -4.29 -29.22 -20.85
C LYS A 225 -3.08 -28.42 -20.35
N GLU A 226 -2.65 -27.42 -21.11
CA GLU A 226 -1.54 -26.56 -20.72
C GLU A 226 -1.96 -25.68 -19.53
N LEU A 227 -3.16 -25.11 -19.59
CA LEU A 227 -3.80 -24.41 -18.48
C LEU A 227 -3.95 -25.31 -17.22
N ASP A 228 -4.42 -26.55 -17.40
CA ASP A 228 -4.54 -27.54 -16.31
C ASP A 228 -3.16 -27.95 -15.73
N ARG A 229 -2.11 -28.03 -16.57
CA ARG A 229 -0.72 -28.24 -16.12
C ARG A 229 -0.26 -27.09 -15.24
N VAL A 230 -0.35 -25.86 -15.72
CA VAL A 230 0.15 -24.67 -15.01
C VAL A 230 -0.58 -24.51 -13.67
N TYR A 231 -1.91 -24.63 -13.63
CA TYR A 231 -2.64 -24.64 -12.36
C TYR A 231 -2.20 -25.78 -11.43
N THR A 232 -1.99 -26.99 -11.95
CA THR A 232 -1.52 -28.13 -11.14
C THR A 232 -0.12 -27.91 -10.56
N GLU A 233 0.77 -27.27 -11.32
CA GLU A 233 2.14 -26.95 -10.88
C GLU A 233 2.13 -25.87 -9.80
N LEU A 234 1.25 -24.86 -9.92
CA LEU A 234 0.96 -23.86 -8.88
C LEU A 234 0.13 -24.42 -7.70
N GLY A 235 -0.22 -25.71 -7.69
CA GLY A 235 -0.93 -26.37 -6.60
C GLY A 235 -2.46 -26.20 -6.56
N TYR A 236 -3.04 -25.62 -7.61
CA TYR A 236 -4.48 -25.39 -7.78
C TYR A 236 -5.14 -26.47 -8.66
N SER A 237 -6.47 -26.47 -8.67
CA SER A 237 -7.26 -27.30 -9.59
C SER A 237 -8.06 -26.39 -10.51
N ILE A 238 -8.00 -26.64 -11.82
CA ILE A 238 -8.72 -25.86 -12.83
C ILE A 238 -10.23 -25.78 -12.60
N ASP A 239 -10.82 -26.80 -11.96
CA ASP A 239 -12.23 -26.84 -11.52
C ASP A 239 -12.61 -25.67 -10.59
N MET A 240 -11.65 -25.01 -9.94
CA MET A 240 -11.89 -23.81 -9.11
C MET A 240 -12.21 -22.56 -9.93
N PHE A 241 -11.79 -22.54 -11.20
CA PHE A 241 -11.81 -21.36 -12.07
C PHE A 241 -12.56 -21.59 -13.39
N ASP A 242 -13.25 -22.73 -13.57
CA ASP A 242 -13.82 -23.13 -14.86
C ASP A 242 -14.83 -22.12 -15.46
N GLN A 243 -15.57 -21.41 -14.58
CA GLN A 243 -16.58 -20.41 -14.92
C GLN A 243 -16.02 -19.06 -15.40
N PHE A 244 -14.69 -18.84 -15.40
CA PHE A 244 -14.08 -17.56 -15.76
C PHE A 244 -13.49 -17.54 -17.19
N LYS A 245 -13.64 -16.40 -17.87
CA LYS A 245 -13.19 -16.12 -19.25
C LYS A 245 -11.66 -16.09 -19.39
N PRO A 246 -11.10 -16.29 -20.60
CA PRO A 246 -9.65 -16.44 -20.80
C PRO A 246 -8.82 -15.26 -20.29
N TRP A 247 -9.30 -14.02 -20.45
CA TRP A 247 -8.61 -12.82 -19.96
C TRP A 247 -8.43 -12.80 -18.43
N PHE A 248 -9.37 -13.39 -17.69
CA PHE A 248 -9.28 -13.47 -16.24
C PHE A 248 -8.29 -14.57 -15.83
N GLN A 249 -8.29 -15.69 -16.55
CA GLN A 249 -7.32 -16.78 -16.34
C GLN A 249 -5.89 -16.25 -16.54
N SER A 250 -5.63 -15.47 -17.59
CA SER A 250 -4.28 -14.96 -17.88
C SER A 250 -3.76 -14.04 -16.77
N ASN A 251 -4.59 -13.09 -16.31
CA ASN A 251 -4.25 -12.22 -15.18
C ASN A 251 -4.08 -13.01 -13.86
N LEU A 252 -4.95 -13.99 -13.60
CA LEU A 252 -4.87 -14.82 -12.39
C LEU A 252 -3.59 -15.66 -12.36
N ILE A 253 -3.22 -16.29 -13.47
CA ILE A 253 -1.99 -17.10 -13.57
C ILE A 253 -0.76 -16.25 -13.32
N GLN A 254 -0.65 -15.07 -13.94
CA GLN A 254 0.47 -14.16 -13.70
C GLN A 254 0.57 -13.79 -12.21
N ASN A 255 -0.54 -13.44 -11.55
CA ASN A 255 -0.54 -13.13 -10.12
C ASN A 255 -0.11 -14.32 -9.25
N LEU A 256 -0.58 -15.54 -9.56
CA LEU A 256 -0.18 -16.75 -8.82
C LEU A 256 1.30 -17.11 -9.05
N ILE A 257 1.85 -16.87 -10.24
CA ILE A 257 3.29 -17.07 -10.49
C ILE A 257 4.12 -16.03 -9.71
N MET A 258 3.69 -14.76 -9.64
CA MET A 258 4.36 -13.76 -8.81
C MET A 258 4.36 -14.15 -7.32
N GLU A 259 3.25 -14.70 -6.81
CA GLU A 259 3.16 -15.21 -5.42
C GLU A 259 4.14 -16.38 -5.19
N GLU A 260 4.19 -17.38 -6.08
CA GLU A 260 5.12 -18.53 -5.99
C GLU A 260 6.59 -18.07 -6.06
N LEU A 261 6.88 -17.02 -6.84
CA LEU A 261 8.20 -16.38 -6.93
C LEU A 261 8.54 -15.48 -5.74
N ASN A 262 7.64 -15.30 -4.76
CA ASN A 262 7.79 -14.41 -3.60
C ASN A 262 7.97 -12.93 -3.98
N PHE A 263 7.36 -12.52 -5.10
CA PHE A 263 7.15 -11.10 -5.38
C PHE A 263 5.98 -10.57 -4.53
N THR A 264 5.99 -9.27 -4.27
CA THR A 264 5.08 -8.57 -3.36
C THR A 264 4.56 -7.27 -3.97
N ASP A 265 3.65 -6.61 -3.27
CA ASP A 265 2.98 -5.37 -3.68
C ASP A 265 3.96 -4.29 -4.15
N GLY A 266 3.63 -3.68 -5.30
CA GLY A 266 4.46 -2.70 -5.98
C GLY A 266 4.56 -1.31 -5.36
N VAL A 267 5.18 -0.41 -6.11
CA VAL A 267 5.42 1.00 -5.72
C VAL A 267 4.11 1.79 -5.57
N ASP A 268 3.11 1.44 -6.37
CA ASP A 268 1.75 1.97 -6.32
C ASP A 268 1.04 1.59 -5.01
N LEU A 269 0.92 0.30 -4.71
CA LEU A 269 0.31 -0.18 -3.47
C LEU A 269 1.11 0.24 -2.23
N TYR A 270 2.43 0.34 -2.32
CA TYR A 270 3.27 0.90 -1.26
C TYR A 270 2.85 2.33 -0.88
N PHE A 271 2.67 3.23 -1.86
CA PHE A 271 2.23 4.60 -1.57
C PHE A 271 0.74 4.68 -1.24
N LEU A 272 -0.11 3.83 -1.81
CA LEU A 272 -1.55 3.80 -1.47
C LEU A 272 -1.78 3.35 -0.02
N ASN A 273 -1.15 2.25 0.40
CA ASN A 273 -1.20 1.75 1.77
C ASN A 273 -0.61 2.74 2.78
N ARG A 274 0.42 3.50 2.39
CA ARG A 274 0.94 4.60 3.20
C ARG A 274 0.00 5.81 3.26
N ALA A 275 -0.70 6.13 2.17
CA ALA A 275 -1.65 7.24 2.13
C ALA A 275 -2.76 7.05 3.17
N GLU A 276 -3.30 5.84 3.31
CA GLU A 276 -4.27 5.49 4.35
C GLU A 276 -3.69 5.58 5.76
N GLN A 277 -2.46 5.06 5.96
CA GLN A 277 -1.75 5.15 7.24
C GLN A 277 -1.56 6.61 7.66
N ASP A 278 -1.01 7.44 6.76
CA ASP A 278 -0.75 8.87 6.93
C ASP A 278 -2.02 9.75 6.87
N GLN A 279 -3.21 9.14 6.71
CA GLN A 279 -4.51 9.82 6.57
C GLN A 279 -4.53 10.95 5.54
N LYS A 280 -3.81 10.75 4.42
CA LYS A 280 -3.83 11.67 3.27
C LYS A 280 -5.15 11.54 2.52
N GLU A 281 -5.56 12.60 1.82
CA GLU A 281 -6.70 12.52 0.90
C GLU A 281 -6.32 11.66 -0.31
N ILE A 282 -7.22 10.78 -0.76
CA ILE A 282 -7.01 9.87 -1.89
C ILE A 282 -8.04 10.17 -2.96
N VAL A 283 -7.58 10.46 -4.19
CA VAL A 283 -8.45 10.76 -5.34
C VAL A 283 -7.98 9.94 -6.54
N ALA A 284 -8.59 8.77 -6.77
CA ALA A 284 -8.28 7.93 -7.92
C ALA A 284 -8.54 8.63 -9.26
N LEU A 285 -7.73 8.37 -10.28
CA LEU A 285 -7.91 8.88 -11.65
C LEU A 285 -9.06 8.15 -12.36
N GLU A 286 -9.18 6.85 -12.18
CA GLU A 286 -10.08 5.91 -12.86
C GLU A 286 -10.87 5.08 -11.84
N THR A 287 -11.69 4.13 -12.32
CA THR A 287 -12.34 3.11 -11.51
C THR A 287 -11.83 1.71 -11.87
N ALA A 288 -11.95 0.74 -10.95
CA ALA A 288 -11.64 -0.65 -11.26
C ALA A 288 -12.51 -1.23 -12.40
N GLU A 289 -13.76 -0.76 -12.52
CA GLU A 289 -14.67 -1.13 -13.61
C GLU A 289 -14.14 -0.62 -14.97
N ASP A 290 -13.70 0.64 -15.04
CA ASP A 290 -13.09 1.21 -16.26
C ASP A 290 -11.91 0.35 -16.73
N GLN A 291 -10.98 0.00 -15.84
CA GLN A 291 -9.80 -0.81 -16.18
C GLN A 291 -10.17 -2.25 -16.58
N LEU A 292 -10.94 -2.97 -15.76
CA LEU A 292 -11.29 -4.37 -16.02
C LEU A 292 -12.16 -4.54 -17.27
N SER A 293 -12.96 -3.52 -17.61
CA SER A 293 -13.76 -3.53 -18.84
C SER A 293 -12.91 -3.57 -20.12
N ILE A 294 -11.65 -3.11 -20.10
CA ILE A 294 -10.76 -3.14 -21.26
C ILE A 294 -10.55 -4.58 -21.71
N PHE A 295 -10.13 -5.45 -20.78
CA PHE A 295 -9.90 -6.88 -21.04
C PHE A 295 -11.18 -7.62 -21.45
N ALA A 296 -12.28 -7.36 -20.74
CA ALA A 296 -13.54 -8.04 -20.98
C ALA A 296 -14.22 -7.68 -22.32
N ASN A 297 -13.88 -6.52 -22.90
CA ASN A 297 -14.41 -6.05 -24.20
C ASN A 297 -13.57 -6.50 -25.41
N LEU A 298 -12.42 -7.15 -25.22
CA LEU A 298 -11.62 -7.75 -26.31
C LEU A 298 -12.36 -8.92 -26.95
N SER A 299 -12.05 -9.27 -28.20
CA SER A 299 -12.65 -10.47 -28.81
C SER A 299 -12.23 -11.73 -28.07
N GLU A 300 -13.10 -12.74 -28.09
CA GLU A 300 -12.82 -14.05 -27.49
C GLU A 300 -11.53 -14.68 -28.06
N GLU A 301 -11.27 -14.52 -29.36
CA GLU A 301 -10.05 -15.00 -30.02
C GLU A 301 -8.80 -14.32 -29.44
N PHE A 302 -8.83 -13.01 -29.23
CA PHE A 302 -7.72 -12.27 -28.63
C PHE A 302 -7.58 -12.53 -27.12
N GLN A 303 -8.67 -12.72 -26.37
CA GLN A 303 -8.60 -13.15 -24.97
C GLN A 303 -7.94 -14.55 -24.85
N VAL A 304 -8.20 -15.46 -25.80
CA VAL A 304 -7.54 -16.77 -25.87
C VAL A 304 -6.06 -16.61 -26.23
N GLN A 305 -5.70 -15.72 -27.16
CA GLN A 305 -4.29 -15.41 -27.45
C GLN A 305 -3.55 -14.88 -26.21
N MET A 306 -4.13 -13.94 -25.46
CA MET A 306 -3.54 -13.43 -24.21
C MET A 306 -3.35 -14.54 -23.17
N LEU A 307 -4.24 -15.54 -23.14
CA LEU A 307 -4.08 -16.72 -22.31
C LEU A 307 -2.92 -17.59 -22.78
N GLU A 308 -2.83 -17.89 -24.08
CA GLU A 308 -1.69 -18.63 -24.66
C GLU A 308 -0.33 -17.97 -24.33
N GLU A 309 -0.26 -16.63 -24.40
CA GLU A 309 0.95 -15.86 -24.09
C GLU A 309 1.27 -15.82 -22.58
N SER A 310 0.27 -15.90 -21.70
CA SER A 310 0.47 -15.93 -20.24
C SER A 310 0.94 -17.28 -19.68
N LEU A 311 0.86 -18.36 -20.47
CA LEU A 311 1.32 -19.70 -20.07
C LEU A 311 2.83 -19.88 -20.32
N ILE A 312 3.60 -18.89 -19.89
CA ILE A 312 5.07 -18.87 -19.92
C ILE A 312 5.66 -19.72 -18.79
N GLU A 313 6.86 -20.30 -18.99
CA GLU A 313 7.55 -21.05 -17.94
C GLU A 313 7.97 -20.12 -16.79
N ILE A 314 7.78 -20.57 -15.55
CA ILE A 314 7.97 -19.76 -14.33
C ILE A 314 9.39 -19.19 -14.22
N GLU A 315 10.42 -19.99 -14.55
CA GLU A 315 11.80 -19.51 -14.55
C GLU A 315 12.08 -18.42 -15.59
N GLU A 316 11.41 -18.47 -16.75
CA GLU A 316 11.57 -17.45 -17.80
C GLU A 316 10.92 -16.13 -17.38
N LEU A 317 9.70 -16.18 -16.83
CA LEU A 317 9.04 -14.99 -16.29
C LEU A 317 9.84 -14.36 -15.14
N ASN A 318 10.42 -15.17 -14.25
CA ASN A 318 11.28 -14.69 -13.19
C ASN A 318 12.54 -13.96 -13.72
N GLU A 319 13.22 -14.50 -14.73
CA GLU A 319 14.36 -13.83 -15.37
C GLU A 319 13.94 -12.49 -16.01
N GLN A 320 12.78 -12.45 -16.67
CA GLN A 320 12.23 -11.21 -17.25
C GLN A 320 11.90 -10.15 -16.18
N MET A 321 11.21 -10.54 -15.11
CA MET A 321 10.82 -9.63 -14.04
C MET A 321 12.02 -9.06 -13.27
N LEU A 322 13.07 -9.85 -13.04
CA LEU A 322 14.29 -9.36 -12.36
C LEU A 322 15.08 -8.37 -13.23
N GLU A 323 15.11 -8.55 -14.55
CA GLU A 323 15.68 -7.56 -15.48
C GLU A 323 14.81 -6.28 -15.49
N LEU A 324 13.48 -6.42 -15.54
CA LEU A 324 12.54 -5.29 -15.50
C LEU A 324 12.70 -4.44 -14.22
N LEU A 325 12.80 -5.08 -13.05
CA LEU A 325 13.10 -4.39 -11.78
C LEU A 325 14.46 -3.70 -11.81
N THR A 326 15.47 -4.30 -12.46
CA THR A 326 16.80 -3.70 -12.63
C THR A 326 16.73 -2.44 -13.49
N LEU A 327 16.05 -2.49 -14.64
CA LEU A 327 15.86 -1.35 -15.54
C LEU A 327 15.04 -0.21 -14.89
N TYR A 328 14.00 -0.55 -14.13
CA TYR A 328 13.27 0.44 -13.33
C TYR A 328 14.19 1.12 -12.29
N LYS A 329 15.05 0.34 -11.61
CA LYS A 329 16.05 0.85 -10.65
C LYS A 329 17.17 1.66 -11.32
N GLU A 330 17.45 1.47 -12.61
CA GLU A 330 18.38 2.36 -13.33
C GLU A 330 17.80 3.74 -13.64
N GLY A 331 16.46 3.89 -13.71
CA GLY A 331 15.78 5.14 -14.09
C GLY A 331 16.00 5.54 -15.56
N ASP A 332 16.48 4.61 -16.39
CA ASP A 332 16.77 4.84 -17.81
C ASP A 332 15.54 4.52 -18.66
N GLY A 333 14.71 5.54 -18.87
CA GLY A 333 13.39 5.39 -19.52
C GLY A 333 13.48 4.90 -20.97
N ASP A 334 14.54 5.26 -21.69
CA ASP A 334 14.77 4.77 -23.07
C ASP A 334 15.04 3.26 -23.05
N LYS A 335 15.92 2.77 -22.16
CA LYS A 335 16.17 1.32 -22.03
C LYS A 335 14.93 0.55 -21.56
N LEU A 336 14.18 1.10 -20.61
CA LEU A 336 12.98 0.45 -20.10
C LEU A 336 11.93 0.32 -21.20
N LEU A 337 11.77 1.36 -22.04
CA LEU A 337 10.88 1.32 -23.18
C LEU A 337 11.39 0.32 -24.23
N ASP A 338 12.67 0.37 -24.63
CA ASP A 338 13.30 -0.58 -25.56
C ASP A 338 13.15 -2.05 -25.11
N TYR A 339 13.11 -2.31 -23.80
CA TYR A 339 12.89 -3.65 -23.23
C TYR A 339 11.42 -4.09 -23.31
N LEU A 340 10.48 -3.18 -23.04
CA LEU A 340 9.04 -3.46 -23.02
C LEU A 340 8.41 -3.45 -24.42
N THR A 341 8.96 -2.67 -25.37
CA THR A 341 8.44 -2.58 -26.74
C THR A 341 9.21 -3.50 -27.68
N VAL A 342 8.57 -4.57 -28.13
CA VAL A 342 9.12 -5.43 -29.19
C VAL A 342 8.74 -4.84 -30.55
N GLU A 343 9.72 -4.47 -31.38
CA GLU A 343 9.51 -4.03 -32.77
C GLU A 343 8.98 -5.18 -33.66
N GLN A 344 7.69 -5.49 -33.58
CA GLN A 344 7.00 -6.42 -34.47
C GLN A 344 5.76 -5.79 -35.13
N GLU A 345 5.34 -6.33 -36.27
CA GLU A 345 4.06 -5.96 -36.91
C GLU A 345 2.91 -6.53 -36.08
N THR A 346 2.45 -5.75 -35.12
CA THR A 346 1.31 -6.08 -34.25
C THR A 346 0.00 -6.16 -35.04
N SER A 347 -0.95 -6.98 -34.58
CA SER A 347 -2.25 -7.10 -35.20
C SER A 347 -3.09 -5.82 -35.01
N ALA A 348 -4.13 -5.63 -35.82
CA ALA A 348 -5.00 -4.46 -35.68
C ALA A 348 -5.82 -4.47 -34.37
N GLU A 349 -6.05 -5.65 -33.78
CA GLU A 349 -6.73 -5.79 -32.49
C GLU A 349 -5.75 -5.58 -31.32
N GLU A 350 -4.52 -6.05 -31.45
CA GLU A 350 -3.43 -5.78 -30.52
C GLU A 350 -3.09 -4.28 -30.45
N GLN A 351 -3.11 -3.58 -31.59
CA GLN A 351 -3.01 -2.11 -31.64
C GLN A 351 -4.17 -1.43 -30.91
N ALA A 352 -5.41 -1.90 -31.12
CA ALA A 352 -6.57 -1.35 -30.42
C ALA A 352 -6.55 -1.66 -28.91
N TYR A 353 -6.01 -2.81 -28.51
CA TYR A 353 -5.77 -3.18 -27.12
C TYR A 353 -4.74 -2.25 -26.47
N MET A 354 -3.59 -2.02 -27.10
CA MET A 354 -2.59 -1.08 -26.58
C MET A 354 -3.11 0.37 -26.55
N GLU A 355 -3.87 0.80 -27.55
CA GLU A 355 -4.55 2.11 -27.56
C GLU A 355 -5.58 2.24 -26.42
N ALA A 356 -6.26 1.15 -26.06
CA ALA A 356 -7.20 1.13 -24.93
C ALA A 356 -6.48 1.07 -23.57
N LEU A 357 -5.38 0.31 -23.47
CA LEU A 357 -4.61 0.08 -22.25
C LEU A 357 -3.73 1.27 -21.85
N ASN A 358 -3.23 2.04 -22.82
CA ASN A 358 -2.35 3.19 -22.59
C ASN A 358 -2.97 4.50 -23.08
N ASP A 359 -3.12 4.68 -24.39
CA ASP A 359 -3.37 5.99 -25.01
C ASP A 359 -4.69 6.64 -24.55
N ASN A 360 -5.80 5.91 -24.69
CA ASN A 360 -7.13 6.38 -24.29
C ASN A 360 -7.23 6.68 -22.78
N ARG A 361 -6.40 6.02 -21.97
CA ARG A 361 -6.28 6.27 -20.53
C ARG A 361 -5.42 7.51 -20.27
N ASN A 362 -4.29 7.67 -20.95
CA ASN A 362 -3.42 8.84 -20.87
C ASN A 362 -4.17 10.15 -21.17
N TYR A 363 -5.04 10.18 -22.18
CA TYR A 363 -5.89 11.35 -22.44
C TYR A 363 -6.82 11.68 -21.26
N LYS A 364 -7.54 10.70 -20.72
CA LYS A 364 -8.44 10.89 -19.56
C LYS A 364 -7.68 11.32 -18.30
N MET A 365 -6.54 10.67 -18.02
CA MET A 365 -5.68 10.96 -16.88
C MET A 365 -5.09 12.38 -17.00
N ALA A 366 -4.55 12.76 -18.15
CA ALA A 366 -3.99 14.09 -18.38
C ALA A 366 -5.06 15.20 -18.33
N ASP A 367 -6.29 14.93 -18.81
CA ASP A 367 -7.43 15.85 -18.63
C ASP A 367 -7.76 16.04 -17.15
N LYS A 368 -7.78 14.97 -16.35
CA LYS A 368 -8.08 15.01 -14.91
C LYS A 368 -6.96 15.68 -14.10
N ILE A 369 -5.70 15.36 -14.40
CA ILE A 369 -4.53 16.02 -13.79
C ILE A 369 -4.51 17.53 -14.11
N ALA A 370 -4.90 17.90 -15.33
CA ALA A 370 -5.03 19.31 -15.68
C ALA A 370 -6.10 20.04 -14.84
N THR A 371 -7.18 19.39 -14.40
CA THR A 371 -8.16 20.05 -13.51
C THR A 371 -7.57 20.43 -12.16
N PHE A 372 -6.71 19.60 -11.56
CA PHE A 372 -6.01 19.95 -10.32
C PHE A 372 -5.10 21.18 -10.49
N LEU A 373 -4.41 21.28 -11.63
CA LEU A 373 -3.57 22.43 -11.98
C LEU A 373 -4.39 23.70 -12.27
N GLU A 374 -5.58 23.57 -12.84
CA GLU A 374 -6.49 24.69 -13.14
C GLU A 374 -7.26 25.22 -11.91
N GLU A 375 -7.48 24.38 -10.89
CA GLU A 375 -8.17 24.77 -9.65
C GLU A 375 -7.35 25.74 -8.77
N ASP A 376 -6.02 25.73 -8.89
CA ASP A 376 -5.06 26.60 -8.18
C ASP A 376 -5.36 26.69 -6.66
N SER A 377 -5.63 25.54 -6.06
CA SER A 377 -5.94 25.41 -4.64
C SER A 377 -4.76 25.70 -3.71
N GLY A 378 -3.53 25.56 -4.22
CA GLY A 378 -2.29 25.59 -3.45
C GLY A 378 -1.89 24.22 -2.86
N ASP A 379 -2.62 23.15 -3.18
CA ASP A 379 -2.31 21.80 -2.71
C ASP A 379 -1.14 21.18 -3.48
N THR A 380 -0.47 20.22 -2.84
CA THR A 380 0.51 19.34 -3.52
C THR A 380 -0.11 17.98 -3.80
N TYR A 381 -0.21 17.60 -5.08
CA TYR A 381 -0.69 16.30 -5.52
C TYR A 381 0.48 15.36 -5.82
N PHE A 382 0.37 14.09 -5.42
CA PHE A 382 1.32 13.04 -5.78
C PHE A 382 0.59 11.93 -6.56
N VAL A 383 0.75 11.98 -7.88
CA VAL A 383 0.13 11.07 -8.83
C VAL A 383 0.99 9.82 -8.97
N ILE A 384 0.41 8.65 -8.75
CA ILE A 384 1.06 7.35 -8.91
C ILE A 384 0.39 6.59 -10.07
N VAL A 385 1.14 6.42 -11.16
CA VAL A 385 0.71 5.75 -12.40
C VAL A 385 1.78 4.79 -12.89
N GLY A 386 1.40 3.69 -13.53
CA GLY A 386 2.30 2.74 -14.15
C GLY A 386 3.27 3.44 -15.09
N THR A 387 4.55 3.07 -15.03
CA THR A 387 5.63 3.83 -15.69
C THR A 387 5.42 4.07 -17.19
N LEU A 388 4.75 3.16 -17.90
CA LEU A 388 4.40 3.33 -19.32
C LEU A 388 3.52 4.56 -19.59
N HIS A 389 2.60 4.92 -18.68
CA HIS A 389 1.78 6.14 -18.79
C HIS A 389 2.62 7.44 -18.81
N LEU A 390 3.89 7.36 -18.38
CA LEU A 390 4.85 8.47 -18.39
C LEU A 390 5.96 8.30 -19.42
N LEU A 391 6.11 7.15 -20.09
CA LEU A 391 7.19 6.88 -21.06
C LEU A 391 6.70 6.56 -22.49
N GLN A 392 5.59 5.86 -22.66
CA GLN A 392 5.07 5.44 -23.97
C GLN A 392 4.16 6.52 -24.56
N GLU A 393 4.62 7.18 -25.63
CA GLU A 393 3.84 8.20 -26.35
C GLU A 393 2.55 7.60 -26.96
N PRO A 394 1.40 8.29 -26.89
CA PRO A 394 1.14 9.57 -26.21
C PRO A 394 1.11 9.42 -24.68
N HIS A 395 2.13 9.94 -23.98
CA HIS A 395 2.27 9.83 -22.53
C HIS A 395 1.72 11.07 -21.81
N ILE A 396 1.30 10.94 -20.55
CA ILE A 396 0.68 12.03 -19.77
C ILE A 396 1.51 13.32 -19.80
N ARG A 397 2.84 13.22 -19.83
CA ARG A 397 3.76 14.37 -19.84
C ARG A 397 3.60 15.24 -21.10
N SER A 398 3.66 14.65 -22.29
CA SER A 398 3.45 15.39 -23.56
C SER A 398 2.03 15.96 -23.64
N LEU A 399 1.03 15.23 -23.16
CA LEU A 399 -0.36 15.71 -23.12
C LEU A 399 -0.55 16.93 -22.20
N LEU A 400 0.22 17.05 -21.11
CA LEU A 400 0.26 18.25 -20.27
C LEU A 400 1.08 19.37 -20.92
N GLU A 401 2.18 19.05 -21.62
CA GLU A 401 2.96 20.04 -22.39
C GLU A 401 2.14 20.65 -23.55
N GLU A 402 1.31 19.86 -24.24
CA GLU A 402 0.37 20.33 -25.27
C GLU A 402 -0.69 21.29 -24.72
N LYS A 403 -1.10 21.10 -23.46
CA LYS A 403 -1.98 22.03 -22.72
C LYS A 403 -1.25 23.30 -22.27
N GLY A 404 0.08 23.35 -22.38
CA GLY A 404 0.91 24.52 -22.06
C GLY A 404 1.57 24.50 -20.68
N TYR A 405 1.54 23.37 -19.97
CA TYR A 405 2.28 23.18 -18.73
C TYR A 405 3.76 22.89 -18.99
N ILE A 406 4.61 23.09 -17.99
CA ILE A 406 6.03 22.71 -18.02
C ILE A 406 6.20 21.49 -17.12
N VAL A 407 6.71 20.39 -17.69
CA VAL A 407 6.95 19.14 -16.97
C VAL A 407 8.46 18.98 -16.75
N GLU A 408 8.93 19.16 -15.52
CA GLU A 408 10.35 19.02 -15.15
C GLU A 408 10.64 17.59 -14.68
N GLN A 409 11.70 16.95 -15.20
CA GLN A 409 12.19 15.68 -14.66
C GLN A 409 13.03 15.92 -13.40
N ILE A 410 12.67 15.26 -12.31
CA ILE A 410 13.28 15.41 -10.99
C ILE A 410 14.25 14.27 -10.67
N LEU A 411 13.94 13.06 -11.13
CA LEU A 411 14.77 11.86 -11.05
C LEU A 411 14.96 11.26 -12.45
#